data_AF-E0VC05-F1
#
_entry.id   AF-E0VC05-F1
#
_cell.length_a   1.000
_cell.length_b   1.000
_cell.length_c   1.000
_cell.angle_alpha   90.00
_cell.angle_beta   90.00
_cell.angle_gamma   90.00
#
_symmetry.space_group_name_H-M   'P 1'
#
loop_
_entity.id
_entity.type
_entity.pdbx_description
1 polymer ?
#
loop_
_entity_poly.entity_id
_entity_poly.type
_entity_poly.pdbx_seq_one_letter_code
_entity_poly.pdbx_strand_id
1 'polypeptide(L)'
;MVKDLEIKSKYFPIEVDLKMTPEEKIPHMINWYQEAENLWKGVSINFEALMKLIKENGPELRDGTVELCKMLEKNKIPVLVLSAGLGDVLTEVLKYNGLIENEYFHIVSNFFKFNGKTIEGYGCRESGNYIHPFNKNGFGCLHYFKVHKSRENIILLGDSLGDAKMDEAVPELKTSLKIAFLYGSNALIKESLPKFLESFDIVLIDDQSMNVVRAIVDLVIKQQNIELKNFSEVLYKQ
;
A
#
# COMPACT_ATOMS: atom_id res chain seq x y z
N MET A 1 2.90 24.07 -5.14
CA MET A 1 1.49 23.82 -4.79
C MET A 1 0.55 24.02 -5.98
N VAL A 2 0.40 25.23 -6.58
CA VAL A 2 -0.53 25.43 -7.72
C VAL A 2 -0.22 24.50 -8.91
N LYS A 3 1.05 24.43 -9.33
CA LYS A 3 1.48 23.55 -10.44
C LYS A 3 1.27 22.05 -10.18
N ASP A 4 1.37 21.62 -8.92
CA ASP A 4 1.15 20.20 -8.56
C ASP A 4 -0.33 19.83 -8.71
N LEU A 5 -1.23 20.74 -8.31
CA LEU A 5 -2.67 20.60 -8.52
C LEU A 5 -3.05 20.62 -10.01
N GLU A 6 -2.37 21.40 -10.84
CA GLU A 6 -2.56 21.42 -12.30
C GLU A 6 -2.14 20.09 -12.93
N ILE A 7 -0.96 19.55 -12.56
CA ILE A 7 -0.49 18.24 -13.01
C ILE A 7 -1.50 17.15 -12.60
N LYS A 8 -1.94 17.14 -11.34
CA LYS A 8 -2.97 16.20 -10.87
C LYS A 8 -4.26 16.33 -11.67
N SER A 9 -4.74 17.55 -11.93
CA SER A 9 -5.98 17.78 -12.68
C SER A 9 -5.91 17.28 -14.13
N LYS A 10 -4.71 17.27 -14.72
CA LYS A 10 -4.45 16.73 -16.06
C LYS A 10 -4.47 15.20 -16.09
N TYR A 11 -3.84 14.54 -15.12
CA TYR A 11 -3.58 13.09 -15.20
C TYR A 11 -4.55 12.22 -14.39
N PHE A 12 -5.10 12.71 -13.29
CA PHE A 12 -6.03 11.94 -12.46
C PHE A 12 -7.28 11.46 -13.23
N PRO A 13 -7.93 12.25 -14.10
CA PRO A 13 -9.05 11.76 -14.91
C PRO A 13 -8.68 10.56 -15.80
N ILE A 14 -7.43 10.50 -16.28
CA ILE A 14 -6.91 9.39 -17.10
C ILE A 14 -6.67 8.15 -16.23
N GLU A 15 -6.11 8.33 -15.03
CA GLU A 15 -5.89 7.24 -14.08
C GLU A 15 -7.19 6.49 -13.77
N VAL A 16 -8.27 7.24 -13.50
CA VAL A 16 -9.56 6.68 -13.08
C VAL A 16 -10.48 6.31 -14.25
N ASP A 17 -10.12 6.61 -15.51
CA ASP A 17 -10.98 6.35 -16.66
C ASP A 17 -11.22 4.85 -16.89
N LEU A 18 -12.42 4.36 -16.63
CA LEU A 18 -12.72 2.93 -16.79
C LEU A 18 -12.81 2.47 -18.25
N LYS A 19 -12.79 3.37 -19.23
CA LYS A 19 -12.82 3.04 -20.66
C LYS A 19 -11.43 2.77 -21.24
N MET A 20 -10.40 3.35 -20.64
CA MET A 20 -9.01 3.13 -21.06
C MET A 20 -8.43 1.85 -20.45
N THR A 21 -7.63 1.13 -21.23
CA THR A 21 -6.90 -0.04 -20.74
C THR A 21 -5.70 0.37 -19.88
N PRO A 22 -5.17 -0.52 -19.03
CA PRO A 22 -3.93 -0.24 -18.30
C PRO A 22 -2.77 0.15 -19.23
N GLU A 23 -2.64 -0.49 -20.38
CA GLU A 23 -1.57 -0.25 -21.36
C GLU A 23 -1.65 1.17 -21.93
N GLU A 24 -2.85 1.66 -22.20
CA GLU A 24 -3.07 3.04 -22.66
C GLU A 24 -2.74 4.06 -21.58
N LYS A 25 -2.99 3.74 -20.30
CA LYS A 25 -2.75 4.66 -19.17
C LYS A 25 -1.29 4.72 -18.72
N ILE A 26 -0.52 3.66 -18.87
CA ILE A 26 0.87 3.58 -18.37
C ILE A 26 1.74 4.75 -18.84
N PRO A 27 1.80 5.11 -20.14
CA PRO A 27 2.59 6.25 -20.60
C PRO A 27 2.19 7.58 -19.94
N HIS A 28 0.89 7.77 -19.68
CA HIS A 28 0.39 8.97 -19.00
C HIS A 28 0.82 9.01 -17.53
N MET A 29 0.80 7.87 -16.84
CA MET A 29 1.29 7.81 -15.46
C MET A 29 2.79 8.09 -15.41
N ILE A 30 3.59 7.50 -16.31
CA ILE A 30 5.03 7.79 -16.37
C ILE A 30 5.27 9.30 -16.54
N ASN A 31 4.55 9.95 -17.46
CA ASN A 31 4.67 11.39 -17.66
C ASN A 31 4.22 12.20 -16.44
N TRP A 32 3.16 11.79 -15.74
CA TRP A 32 2.74 12.42 -14.48
C TRP A 32 3.88 12.41 -13.47
N TYR A 33 4.44 11.24 -13.17
CA TYR A 33 5.50 11.12 -12.18
C TYR A 33 6.78 11.87 -12.58
N GLN A 34 7.10 11.92 -13.88
CA GLN A 34 8.22 12.74 -14.39
C GLN A 34 7.96 14.25 -14.27
N GLU A 35 6.76 14.73 -14.61
CA GLU A 35 6.40 16.14 -14.43
C GLU A 35 6.42 16.54 -12.95
N ALA A 36 5.93 15.66 -12.06
CA ALA A 36 6.01 15.85 -10.63
C ALA A 36 7.47 15.90 -10.14
N GLU A 37 8.34 14.97 -10.55
CA GLU A 37 9.76 15.02 -10.20
C GLU A 37 10.42 16.33 -10.65
N ASN A 38 10.16 16.76 -11.88
CA ASN A 38 10.71 18.02 -12.41
C ASN A 38 10.25 19.25 -11.62
N LEU A 39 9.05 19.21 -11.03
CA LEU A 39 8.55 20.27 -10.16
C LEU A 39 9.32 20.32 -8.83
N TRP A 40 9.66 19.17 -8.26
CA TRP A 40 10.33 19.06 -6.96
C TRP A 40 11.85 19.17 -7.03
N LYS A 41 12.46 18.83 -8.17
CA LYS A 41 13.90 18.86 -8.35
C LYS A 41 14.46 20.28 -8.18
N GLY A 42 15.52 20.40 -7.39
CA GLY A 42 16.14 21.67 -7.03
C GLY A 42 15.45 22.42 -5.90
N VAL A 43 14.30 21.95 -5.40
CA VAL A 43 13.64 22.56 -4.23
C VAL A 43 14.44 22.21 -2.98
N SER A 44 14.80 23.25 -2.21
CA SER A 44 15.39 23.10 -0.89
C SER A 44 14.27 22.98 0.15
N ILE A 45 14.26 21.88 0.89
CA ILE A 45 13.25 21.60 1.92
C ILE A 45 13.92 21.53 3.30
N ASN A 46 13.35 22.24 4.26
CA ASN A 46 13.64 21.98 5.67
C ASN A 46 12.85 20.73 6.10
N PHE A 47 13.55 19.59 6.21
CA PHE A 47 12.93 18.31 6.53
C PHE A 47 12.17 18.34 7.86
N GLU A 48 12.72 18.98 8.89
CA GLU A 48 12.06 19.09 10.20
C GLU A 48 10.73 19.86 10.10
N ALA A 49 10.71 20.93 9.31
CA ALA A 49 9.49 21.70 9.07
C ALA A 49 8.47 20.90 8.28
N LEU A 50 8.90 20.11 7.28
CA LEU A 50 8.03 19.22 6.53
C LEU A 50 7.43 18.13 7.42
N MET A 51 8.23 17.49 8.27
CA MET A 51 7.76 16.46 9.20
C MET A 51 6.72 17.03 10.17
N LYS A 52 6.98 18.23 10.72
CA LYS A 52 6.01 18.94 11.55
C LYS A 52 4.70 19.23 10.80
N LEU A 53 4.78 19.70 9.56
CA LEU A 53 3.60 19.97 8.73
C LEU A 53 2.78 18.69 8.49
N ILE A 54 3.45 17.57 8.19
CA ILE A 54 2.80 16.25 8.01
C ILE A 54 2.15 15.80 9.32
N LYS A 55 2.78 16.03 10.47
CA LYS A 55 2.15 15.70 11.76
C LYS A 55 0.86 16.49 12.01
N GLU A 56 0.87 17.77 11.66
CA GLU A 56 -0.23 18.69 11.95
C GLU A 56 -1.36 18.62 10.92
N ASN A 57 -1.07 18.25 9.66
CA ASN A 57 -2.01 18.34 8.53
C ASN A 57 -2.00 17.09 7.63
N GLY A 58 -1.27 16.04 8.02
CA GLY A 58 -1.16 14.81 7.24
C GLY A 58 -2.46 14.00 7.24
N PRO A 59 -2.54 12.98 6.36
CA PRO A 59 -3.70 12.11 6.31
C PRO A 59 -3.81 11.26 7.58
N GLU A 60 -5.05 10.97 7.95
CA GLU A 60 -5.37 10.04 9.03
C GLU A 60 -5.36 8.59 8.51
N LEU A 61 -5.07 7.65 9.41
CA LEU A 61 -5.22 6.22 9.13
C LEU A 61 -6.68 5.83 9.30
N ARG A 62 -7.14 4.81 8.55
CA ARG A 62 -8.44 4.18 8.83
C ARG A 62 -8.52 3.70 10.28
N ASP A 63 -9.71 3.76 10.86
CA ASP A 63 -9.96 3.32 12.23
C ASP A 63 -9.53 1.86 12.43
N GLY A 64 -8.77 1.59 13.49
CA GLY A 64 -8.28 0.25 13.79
C GLY A 64 -6.96 -0.15 13.11
N THR A 65 -6.35 0.73 12.31
CA THR A 65 -5.07 0.41 11.62
C THR A 65 -3.94 0.12 12.61
N VAL A 66 -3.82 0.92 13.67
CA VAL A 66 -2.75 0.74 14.68
C VAL A 66 -2.93 -0.59 15.42
N GLU A 67 -4.16 -0.92 15.79
CA GLU A 67 -4.53 -2.17 16.44
C GLU A 67 -4.24 -3.38 15.56
N LEU A 68 -4.59 -3.29 14.27
CA LEU A 68 -4.30 -4.32 13.28
C LEU A 68 -2.78 -4.57 13.17
N CYS A 69 -1.98 -3.52 12.98
CA CYS A 69 -0.54 -3.65 12.85
C CYS A 69 0.12 -4.25 14.10
N LYS A 70 -0.28 -3.79 15.30
CA LYS A 70 0.22 -4.35 16.57
C LYS A 70 -0.15 -5.83 16.74
N MET A 71 -1.35 -6.22 16.31
CA MET A 71 -1.78 -7.61 16.33
C MET A 71 -0.94 -8.46 15.37
N LEU A 72 -0.69 -7.98 14.15
CA LEU A 72 0.13 -8.67 13.15
C LEU A 72 1.57 -8.86 13.64
N GLU A 73 2.17 -7.79 14.16
CA GLU A 73 3.52 -7.80 14.74
C GLU A 73 3.62 -8.81 15.90
N LYS A 74 2.68 -8.77 16.86
CA LYS A 74 2.64 -9.72 17.99
C LYS A 74 2.62 -11.18 17.54
N ASN A 75 1.95 -11.47 16.42
CA ASN A 75 1.85 -12.81 15.86
C ASN A 75 2.90 -13.10 14.78
N LYS A 76 3.91 -12.24 14.63
CA LYS A 76 5.00 -12.38 13.65
C LYS A 76 4.50 -12.55 12.22
N ILE A 77 3.43 -11.83 11.88
CA ILE A 77 2.85 -11.79 10.53
C ILE A 77 3.44 -10.57 9.83
N PRO A 78 4.21 -10.75 8.74
CA PRO A 78 4.86 -9.65 8.05
C PRO A 78 3.83 -8.83 7.25
N VAL A 79 4.06 -7.52 7.21
CA VAL A 79 3.28 -6.51 6.50
C VAL A 79 4.19 -5.83 5.49
N LEU A 80 3.72 -5.76 4.25
CA LEU A 80 4.35 -5.01 3.17
C LEU A 80 3.39 -3.90 2.74
N VAL A 81 3.85 -2.65 2.81
CA VAL A 81 3.13 -1.51 2.25
C VAL A 81 3.75 -1.18 0.89
N LEU A 82 3.05 -1.53 -0.19
CA LEU A 82 3.44 -1.18 -1.56
C LEU A 82 2.64 0.04 -2.05
N SER A 83 3.29 1.20 -2.07
CA SER A 83 2.65 2.48 -2.36
C SER A 83 3.22 3.14 -3.61
N ALA A 84 2.35 3.72 -4.43
CA ALA A 84 2.73 4.59 -5.54
C ALA A 84 2.87 6.07 -5.10
N GLY A 85 2.60 6.36 -3.83
CA GLY A 85 2.71 7.70 -3.27
C GLY A 85 4.12 8.07 -2.82
N LEU A 86 4.21 9.19 -2.10
CA LEU A 86 5.45 9.68 -1.51
C LEU A 86 5.71 8.98 -0.17
N GLY A 87 6.70 8.10 -0.17
CA GLY A 87 7.16 7.31 0.95
C GLY A 87 7.61 8.16 2.13
N ASP A 88 8.23 9.32 1.91
CA ASP A 88 8.64 10.21 3.00
C ASP A 88 7.43 10.67 3.86
N VAL A 89 6.29 10.94 3.22
CA VAL A 89 5.05 11.31 3.92
C VAL A 89 4.44 10.09 4.61
N LEU A 90 4.35 8.97 3.89
CA LEU A 90 3.82 7.70 4.41
C LEU A 90 4.57 7.26 5.67
N THR A 91 5.91 7.22 5.60
CA THR A 91 6.78 6.84 6.71
C THR A 91 6.55 7.75 7.92
N GLU A 92 6.34 9.03 7.71
CA GLU A 92 6.15 9.97 8.79
C GLU A 92 4.77 9.86 9.45
N VAL A 93 3.71 9.70 8.65
CA VAL A 93 2.35 9.43 9.17
C VAL A 93 2.35 8.16 10.03
N LEU A 94 3.00 7.10 9.56
CA LEU A 94 3.11 5.85 10.30
C LEU A 94 3.88 6.01 11.61
N LYS A 95 5.04 6.70 11.58
CA LYS A 95 5.87 6.98 12.77
C LYS A 95 5.10 7.70 13.87
N TYR A 96 4.35 8.75 13.54
CA TYR A 96 3.58 9.48 14.56
C TYR A 96 2.43 8.67 15.15
N ASN A 97 1.95 7.67 14.42
CA ASN A 97 0.98 6.68 14.92
C ASN A 97 1.65 5.49 15.65
N GLY A 98 2.97 5.54 15.87
CA GLY A 98 3.73 4.49 16.54
C GLY A 98 4.00 3.25 15.69
N LEU A 99 3.85 3.36 14.37
CA LEU A 99 4.12 2.30 13.40
C LEU A 99 5.44 2.60 12.71
N ILE A 100 6.47 1.81 13.01
CA ILE A 100 7.82 1.98 12.45
C ILE A 100 8.20 0.76 11.64
N GLU A 101 9.03 0.96 10.61
CA GLU A 101 9.62 -0.16 9.89
C GLU A 101 10.44 -1.04 10.85
N ASN A 102 10.22 -2.34 10.75
CA ASN A 102 10.88 -3.36 11.55
C ASN A 102 10.88 -4.70 10.76
N GLU A 103 11.26 -5.80 11.41
CA GLU A 103 11.31 -7.11 10.73
C GLU A 103 9.94 -7.61 10.22
N TYR A 104 8.82 -7.08 10.75
CA TYR A 104 7.46 -7.45 10.38
C TYR A 104 6.71 -6.33 9.63
N PHE A 105 7.29 -5.16 9.42
CA PHE A 105 6.63 -4.05 8.74
C PHE A 105 7.61 -3.35 7.80
N HIS A 106 7.34 -3.41 6.50
CA HIS A 106 8.23 -2.88 5.48
C HIS A 106 7.49 -2.01 4.46
N ILE A 107 8.14 -0.93 4.01
CA ILE A 107 7.57 0.04 3.07
C ILE A 107 8.35 0.00 1.77
N VAL A 108 7.64 -0.23 0.66
CA VAL A 108 8.14 -0.05 -0.71
C VAL A 108 7.32 1.06 -1.36
N SER A 109 7.95 2.20 -1.61
CA SER A 109 7.29 3.41 -2.11
C SER A 109 8.28 4.27 -2.90
N ASN A 110 7.79 5.35 -3.51
CA ASN A 110 8.68 6.37 -4.07
C ASN A 110 9.19 7.31 -2.97
N PHE A 111 10.49 7.55 -2.89
CA PHE A 111 11.08 8.48 -1.93
C PHE A 111 11.83 9.59 -2.64
N PHE A 112 11.91 10.76 -2.00
CA PHE A 112 12.81 11.81 -2.44
C PHE A 112 14.27 11.35 -2.30
N LYS A 113 15.07 11.72 -3.31
CA LYS A 113 16.53 11.62 -3.29
C LYS A 113 17.06 12.99 -2.92
N PHE A 114 17.73 13.09 -1.78
CA PHE A 114 18.25 14.36 -1.27
C PHE A 114 19.76 14.48 -1.47
N ASN A 115 20.21 15.69 -1.80
CA ASN A 115 21.58 16.13 -1.65
C ASN A 115 21.61 17.32 -0.69
N GLY A 116 22.06 17.07 0.54
CA GLY A 116 21.89 17.99 1.65
C GLY A 116 20.40 18.26 1.91
N LYS A 117 19.97 19.51 1.73
CA LYS A 117 18.57 19.94 1.90
C LYS A 117 17.80 20.01 0.58
N THR A 118 18.45 19.73 -0.54
CA THR A 118 17.87 19.89 -1.87
C THR A 118 17.38 18.56 -2.42
N ILE A 119 16.19 18.54 -3.01
CA ILE A 119 15.68 17.36 -3.73
C ILE A 119 16.39 17.27 -5.08
N GLU A 120 17.03 16.13 -5.36
CA GLU A 120 17.67 15.84 -6.66
C GLU A 120 16.83 14.92 -7.54
N GLY A 121 15.89 14.20 -6.95
CA GLY A 121 14.98 13.33 -7.67
C GLY A 121 14.00 12.61 -6.78
N TYR A 122 13.31 11.64 -7.38
CA TYR A 122 12.16 10.95 -6.83
C TYR A 122 12.15 9.50 -7.36
N GLY A 123 11.72 8.52 -6.56
CA GLY A 123 11.49 7.15 -7.05
C GLY A 123 11.70 6.06 -6.01
N CYS A 124 11.42 4.82 -6.39
CA CYS A 124 11.55 3.66 -5.53
C CYS A 124 13.02 3.29 -5.30
N ARG A 125 13.39 3.07 -4.04
CA ARG A 125 14.77 2.80 -3.63
C ARG A 125 15.27 1.45 -4.17
N GLU A 126 14.37 0.48 -4.23
CA GLU A 126 14.64 -0.90 -4.59
C GLU A 126 14.77 -1.12 -6.09
N SER A 127 14.05 -0.33 -6.90
CA SER A 127 13.98 -0.51 -8.35
C SER A 127 14.70 0.57 -9.15
N GLY A 128 14.94 1.75 -8.56
CA GLY A 128 15.50 2.91 -9.24
C GLY A 128 14.52 3.69 -10.13
N ASN A 129 13.30 3.18 -10.37
CA ASN A 129 12.25 3.83 -11.17
C ASN A 129 11.04 4.21 -10.30
N TYR A 130 10.01 4.83 -10.89
CA TYR A 130 8.78 5.18 -10.18
C TYR A 130 7.85 3.97 -10.01
N ILE A 131 7.27 3.84 -8.83
CA ILE A 131 6.05 3.06 -8.62
C ILE A 131 4.87 3.96 -9.00
N HIS A 132 4.02 3.50 -9.88
CA HIS A 132 2.78 4.15 -10.31
C HIS A 132 1.62 3.15 -10.20
N PRO A 133 0.34 3.58 -10.23
CA PRO A 133 -0.80 2.70 -10.00
C PRO A 133 -0.82 1.42 -10.86
N PHE A 134 -0.35 1.49 -12.12
CA PHE A 134 -0.34 0.36 -13.05
C PHE A 134 0.93 -0.51 -13.10
N ASN A 135 1.91 -0.32 -12.20
CA ASN A 135 3.10 -1.21 -12.12
C ASN A 135 3.27 -1.87 -10.76
N LYS A 136 2.22 -1.91 -9.93
CA LYS A 136 2.27 -2.55 -8.61
C LYS A 136 2.17 -4.08 -8.67
N ASN A 137 2.78 -4.73 -9.66
CA ASN A 137 2.80 -6.19 -9.80
C ASN A 137 4.03 -6.82 -9.13
N GLY A 138 4.34 -6.38 -7.91
CA GLY A 138 5.56 -6.76 -7.18
C GLY A 138 6.82 -5.97 -7.55
N PHE A 139 6.65 -4.88 -8.29
CA PHE A 139 7.73 -3.94 -8.61
C PHE A 139 8.38 -3.38 -7.34
N GLY A 140 9.70 -3.50 -7.24
CA GLY A 140 10.46 -3.15 -6.04
C GLY A 140 10.38 -4.17 -4.88
N CYS A 141 9.54 -5.20 -4.97
CA CYS A 141 9.29 -6.13 -3.86
C CYS A 141 9.97 -7.50 -4.02
N LEU A 142 10.65 -7.78 -5.12
CA LEU A 142 11.21 -9.11 -5.42
C LEU A 142 12.15 -9.64 -4.32
N HIS A 143 12.96 -8.79 -3.72
CA HIS A 143 13.83 -9.20 -2.61
C HIS A 143 13.00 -9.57 -1.37
N TYR A 144 12.03 -8.72 -1.01
CA TYR A 144 11.12 -8.96 0.12
C TYR A 144 10.38 -10.29 -0.03
N PHE A 145 9.85 -10.58 -1.21
CA PHE A 145 9.14 -11.84 -1.48
C PHE A 145 10.07 -13.06 -1.40
N LYS A 146 11.33 -12.94 -1.84
CA LYS A 146 12.31 -14.04 -1.69
C LYS A 146 12.62 -14.33 -0.21
N VAL A 147 12.74 -13.31 0.63
CA VAL A 147 12.97 -13.45 2.08
C VAL A 147 11.76 -14.13 2.74
N HIS A 148 10.55 -13.82 2.27
CA HIS A 148 9.29 -14.32 2.83
C HIS A 148 8.67 -15.48 2.04
N LYS A 149 9.45 -16.23 1.25
CA LYS A 149 8.93 -17.28 0.34
C LYS A 149 8.10 -18.37 1.03
N SER A 150 8.29 -18.59 2.34
CA SER A 150 7.49 -19.55 3.11
C SER A 150 6.09 -19.05 3.47
N ARG A 151 5.75 -17.79 3.15
CA ARG A 151 4.45 -17.18 3.39
C ARG A 151 3.58 -17.34 2.14
N GLU A 152 2.92 -18.49 2.04
CA GLU A 152 2.16 -18.89 0.86
C GLU A 152 0.70 -18.38 0.85
N ASN A 153 0.25 -17.71 1.94
CA ASN A 153 -1.11 -17.18 2.08
C ASN A 153 -1.06 -15.67 2.32
N ILE A 154 -1.87 -14.92 1.57
CA ILE A 154 -1.87 -13.46 1.58
C ILE A 154 -3.28 -12.91 1.84
N ILE A 155 -3.35 -11.83 2.62
CA ILE A 155 -4.47 -10.90 2.62
C ILE A 155 -3.97 -9.63 1.93
N LEU A 156 -4.56 -9.31 0.78
CA LEU A 156 -4.21 -8.16 -0.04
C LEU A 156 -5.26 -7.07 0.17
N LEU A 157 -4.81 -5.84 0.45
CA LEU A 157 -5.66 -4.68 0.66
C LEU A 157 -5.35 -3.63 -0.42
N GLY A 158 -6.39 -3.06 -1.03
CA GLY A 158 -6.21 -2.01 -2.06
C GLY A 158 -7.41 -1.08 -2.16
N ASP A 159 -7.25 0.02 -2.87
CA ASP A 159 -8.34 0.95 -3.21
C ASP A 159 -8.40 1.30 -4.70
N SER A 160 -7.44 0.81 -5.49
CA SER A 160 -7.43 0.91 -6.93
C SER A 160 -7.43 -0.47 -7.59
N LEU A 161 -7.88 -0.54 -8.84
CA LEU A 161 -7.80 -1.78 -9.64
C LEU A 161 -6.35 -2.26 -9.85
N GLY A 162 -5.37 -1.36 -9.79
CA GLY A 162 -3.96 -1.70 -9.90
C GLY A 162 -3.43 -2.48 -8.68
N ASP A 163 -4.02 -2.24 -7.51
CA ASP A 163 -3.61 -2.89 -6.26
C ASP A 163 -3.96 -4.39 -6.25
N ALA A 164 -4.98 -4.80 -7.02
CA ALA A 164 -5.36 -6.21 -7.16
C ALA A 164 -4.22 -7.09 -7.70
N LYS A 165 -3.16 -6.49 -8.24
CA LYS A 165 -2.00 -7.19 -8.83
C LYS A 165 -0.78 -7.27 -7.89
N MET A 166 -0.85 -6.74 -6.67
CA MET A 166 0.30 -6.71 -5.74
C MET A 166 0.82 -8.08 -5.33
N ASP A 167 0.05 -9.14 -5.52
CA ASP A 167 0.43 -10.52 -5.26
C ASP A 167 1.00 -11.28 -6.48
N GLU A 168 1.02 -10.69 -7.69
CA GLU A 168 1.45 -11.38 -8.92
C GLU A 168 2.90 -11.91 -8.88
N ALA A 169 3.79 -11.25 -8.14
CA ALA A 169 5.20 -11.66 -8.02
C ALA A 169 5.52 -12.46 -6.76
N VAL A 170 4.51 -12.88 -5.99
CA VAL A 170 4.72 -13.69 -4.78
C VAL A 170 5.05 -15.12 -5.19
N PRO A 171 6.22 -15.66 -4.80
CA PRO A 171 6.58 -17.03 -5.12
C PRO A 171 5.70 -18.00 -4.32
N GLU A 172 5.33 -19.13 -4.94
CA GLU A 172 4.65 -20.24 -4.25
C GLU A 172 3.32 -19.85 -3.57
N LEU A 173 2.66 -18.79 -4.07
CA LEU A 173 1.35 -18.34 -3.58
C LEU A 173 0.31 -19.46 -3.72
N LYS A 174 -0.29 -19.86 -2.59
CA LYS A 174 -1.38 -20.84 -2.51
C LYS A 174 -2.74 -20.20 -2.42
N THR A 175 -2.87 -19.19 -1.55
CA THR A 175 -4.15 -18.51 -1.30
C THR A 175 -3.94 -17.02 -1.21
N SER A 176 -4.82 -16.25 -1.86
CA SER A 176 -4.87 -14.80 -1.74
C SER A 176 -6.31 -14.39 -1.50
N LEU A 177 -6.54 -13.60 -0.44
CA LEU A 177 -7.82 -12.96 -0.17
C LEU A 177 -7.67 -11.46 -0.46
N LYS A 178 -8.37 -10.97 -1.48
CA LYS A 178 -8.28 -9.59 -1.97
C LYS A 178 -9.45 -8.77 -1.46
N ILE A 179 -9.15 -7.73 -0.70
CA ILE A 179 -10.13 -6.83 -0.09
C ILE A 179 -9.91 -5.42 -0.64
N ALA A 180 -10.93 -4.84 -1.25
CA ALA A 180 -10.90 -3.48 -1.74
C ALA A 180 -11.69 -2.51 -0.87
N PHE A 181 -11.20 -1.29 -0.77
CA PHE A 181 -11.93 -0.13 -0.28
C PHE A 181 -12.39 0.72 -1.46
N LEU A 182 -13.70 0.81 -1.67
CA LEU A 182 -14.29 1.61 -2.74
C LEU A 182 -15.03 2.81 -2.15
N TYR A 183 -14.56 4.02 -2.43
CA TYR A 183 -15.13 5.26 -1.89
C TYR A 183 -15.19 6.35 -2.96
N GLY A 184 -15.90 7.44 -2.67
CA GLY A 184 -16.06 8.58 -3.58
C GLY A 184 -17.53 8.92 -3.82
N SER A 185 -17.82 9.58 -4.94
CA SER A 185 -19.21 9.94 -5.26
C SER A 185 -20.04 8.70 -5.59
N ASN A 186 -21.36 8.76 -5.32
CA ASN A 186 -22.28 7.68 -5.67
C ASN A 186 -22.18 7.26 -7.16
N ALA A 187 -21.93 8.22 -8.05
CA ALA A 187 -21.72 7.94 -9.47
C ALA A 187 -20.44 7.14 -9.72
N LEU A 188 -19.31 7.55 -9.11
CA LEU A 188 -18.03 6.85 -9.22
C LEU A 188 -18.13 5.42 -8.67
N ILE A 189 -18.74 5.25 -7.50
CA ILE A 189 -18.95 3.94 -6.87
C ILE A 189 -19.77 3.05 -7.80
N LYS A 190 -20.92 3.55 -8.31
CA LYS A 190 -21.79 2.78 -9.21
C LYS A 190 -21.08 2.36 -10.50
N GLU A 191 -20.24 3.23 -11.06
CA GLU A 191 -19.49 2.96 -12.29
C GLU A 191 -18.34 1.95 -12.06
N SER A 192 -17.66 2.05 -10.92
CA SER A 192 -16.46 1.27 -10.60
C SER A 192 -16.77 -0.10 -10.02
N LEU A 193 -17.88 -0.22 -9.27
CA LEU A 193 -18.23 -1.42 -8.51
C LEU A 193 -18.18 -2.73 -9.32
N PRO A 194 -18.69 -2.82 -10.57
CA PRO A 194 -18.60 -4.05 -11.35
C PRO A 194 -17.16 -4.56 -11.53
N LYS A 195 -16.22 -3.67 -11.89
CA LYS A 195 -14.81 -4.05 -12.08
C LYS A 195 -14.11 -4.41 -10.77
N PHE A 196 -14.50 -3.77 -9.68
CA PHE A 196 -14.00 -4.10 -8.35
C PHE A 196 -14.46 -5.50 -7.91
N LEU A 197 -15.74 -5.84 -8.14
CA LEU A 197 -16.28 -7.18 -7.85
C LEU A 197 -15.66 -8.28 -8.73
N GLU A 198 -15.17 -7.93 -9.93
CA GLU A 198 -14.41 -8.86 -10.78
C GLU A 198 -12.97 -9.07 -10.31
N SER A 199 -12.38 -8.08 -9.62
CA SER A 199 -10.95 -8.06 -9.28
C SER A 199 -10.64 -8.39 -7.82
N PHE A 200 -11.62 -8.27 -6.93
CA PHE A 200 -11.49 -8.45 -5.49
C PHE A 200 -12.58 -9.38 -4.94
N ASP A 201 -12.25 -10.17 -3.92
CA ASP A 201 -13.17 -11.08 -3.26
C ASP A 201 -14.17 -10.35 -2.36
N ILE A 202 -13.73 -9.26 -1.73
CA ILE A 202 -14.53 -8.42 -0.84
C ILE A 202 -14.37 -6.96 -1.25
N VAL A 203 -15.48 -6.25 -1.42
CA VAL A 203 -15.49 -4.80 -1.69
C VAL A 203 -16.21 -4.09 -0.56
N LEU A 204 -15.50 -3.22 0.15
CA LEU A 204 -16.00 -2.40 1.24
C LEU A 204 -16.33 -1.01 0.72
N ILE A 205 -17.63 -0.69 0.65
CA ILE A 205 -18.11 0.57 0.11
C ILE A 205 -18.13 1.63 1.23
N ASP A 206 -17.38 2.70 1.04
CA ASP A 206 -17.26 3.84 1.96
C ASP A 206 -16.92 3.45 3.42
N ASP A 207 -16.14 2.37 3.59
CA ASP A 207 -15.65 1.93 4.89
C ASP A 207 -14.32 2.63 5.23
N GLN A 208 -14.34 3.43 6.30
CA GLN A 208 -13.17 4.15 6.83
C GLN A 208 -12.50 3.41 8.00
N SER A 209 -12.78 2.12 8.16
CA SER A 209 -12.24 1.27 9.23
C SER A 209 -11.48 0.05 8.69
N MET A 210 -10.72 -0.59 9.58
CA MET A 210 -10.08 -1.88 9.37
C MET A 210 -10.85 -3.03 10.03
N ASN A 211 -12.13 -2.84 10.39
CA ASN A 211 -12.88 -3.78 11.21
C ASN A 211 -13.06 -5.15 10.54
N VAL A 212 -13.42 -5.17 9.25
CA VAL A 212 -13.56 -6.42 8.49
C VAL A 212 -12.23 -7.16 8.39
N VAL A 213 -11.16 -6.45 8.05
CA VAL A 213 -9.80 -7.03 7.94
C VAL A 213 -9.35 -7.60 9.29
N ARG A 214 -9.53 -6.83 10.37
CA ARG A 214 -9.19 -7.27 11.74
C ARG A 214 -9.96 -8.51 12.14
N ALA A 215 -11.27 -8.56 11.88
CA ALA A 215 -12.09 -9.71 12.20
C ALA A 215 -11.61 -10.98 11.48
N ILE A 216 -11.26 -10.87 10.19
CA ILE A 216 -10.71 -11.98 9.40
C ILE A 216 -9.37 -12.45 9.99
N VAL A 217 -8.45 -11.53 10.26
CA VAL A 217 -7.13 -11.87 10.82
C VAL A 217 -7.27 -12.50 12.21
N ASP A 218 -8.14 -11.96 13.07
CA ASP A 218 -8.45 -12.51 14.40
C ASP A 218 -8.95 -13.96 14.32
N LEU A 219 -9.81 -14.27 13.34
CA LEU A 219 -10.32 -15.63 13.14
C LEU A 219 -9.21 -16.58 12.70
N VAL A 220 -8.36 -16.17 11.75
CA VAL A 220 -7.22 -16.99 11.27
C VAL A 220 -6.25 -17.28 12.41
N ILE A 221 -5.88 -16.27 13.21
CA ILE A 221 -4.98 -16.42 14.36
C ILE A 221 -5.58 -17.33 15.43
N LYS A 222 -6.88 -17.18 15.74
CA LYS A 222 -7.56 -18.03 16.72
C LYS A 222 -7.58 -19.49 16.27
N GLN A 223 -7.89 -19.75 15.01
CA GLN A 223 -7.90 -21.11 14.46
C GLN A 223 -6.50 -21.75 14.53
N GLN A 224 -5.46 -21.02 14.14
CA GLN A 224 -4.07 -21.49 14.23
C GLN A 224 -3.68 -21.87 15.68
N ASN A 225 -4.08 -21.05 16.65
CA ASN A 225 -3.80 -21.31 18.07
C ASN A 225 -4.54 -22.55 18.60
N ILE A 226 -5.74 -22.84 18.11
CA ILE A 226 -6.48 -24.06 18.47
C ILE A 226 -5.76 -25.29 17.93
N GLU A 227 -5.33 -25.26 16.67
CA GLU A 227 -4.60 -26.37 16.05
C GLU A 227 -3.28 -26.66 16.77
N LEU A 228 -2.49 -25.63 17.08
CA LEU A 228 -1.23 -25.78 17.83
C LEU A 228 -1.43 -26.40 19.21
N LYS A 229 -2.48 -25.99 19.94
CA LYS A 229 -2.83 -26.61 21.24
C LYS A 229 -3.13 -28.09 21.07
N ASN A 230 -3.98 -28.45 20.11
CA ASN A 230 -4.33 -29.84 19.84
C ASN A 230 -3.10 -30.69 19.49
N PHE A 231 -2.19 -30.17 18.66
CA PHE A 231 -0.92 -30.86 18.34
C PHE A 231 -0.03 -31.05 19.57
N SER A 232 0.10 -30.03 20.42
CA SER A 232 0.90 -30.14 21.64
C SER A 232 0.34 -31.18 22.61
N GLU A 233 -0.99 -31.25 22.78
CA GLU A 233 -1.64 -32.24 23.65
C GLU A 233 -1.46 -33.69 23.15
N VAL A 234 -1.35 -33.88 21.82
CA VAL A 234 -1.05 -35.19 21.22
C VAL A 234 0.40 -35.61 21.51
N LEU A 235 1.36 -34.67 21.47
CA LEU A 235 2.78 -34.95 21.74
C LEU A 235 3.06 -35.28 23.21
N TYR A 236 2.29 -34.73 24.15
CA TYR A 236 2.44 -35.03 25.59
C TYR A 236 1.74 -36.33 26.03
N LYS A 237 0.97 -36.98 25.16
CA LYS A 237 0.28 -38.26 25.45
C LYS A 237 1.04 -39.51 25.00
N GLN A 238 2.31 -39.39 24.62
CA GLN A 238 3.24 -40.51 24.39
C GLN A 238 4.15 -40.72 25.59
#